data_AF-A0A530AE31-F1
#
_entry.id   AF-A0A530AE31-F1
#
_cell.length_a   1.000
_cell.length_b   1.000
_cell.length_c   1.000
_cell.angle_alpha   90.00
_cell.angle_beta   90.00
_cell.angle_gamma   90.00
#
_symmetry.space_group_name_H-M   'P 1'
#
loop_
_entity.id
_entity.type
_entity.pdbx_description
1 polymer ?
#
loop_
_entity_poly.entity_id
_entity_poly.type
_entity_poly.pdbx_seq_one_letter_code
_entity_poly.pdbx_strand_id
1 'polypeptide(L)' 'LGRRSFTTSVAYGPTIGKNIALAYLPWPYAQEGRKLQVEYFGETYPVEVAGVGYKPLYDPENLKPRS' A
#
# COMPACT_ATOMS: atom_id res chain seq x y z
N LEU A 1 23.23 5.09 7.36
CA LEU A 1 21.83 5.57 7.50
C LEU A 1 21.03 5.02 6.32
N GLY A 2 20.40 3.85 6.48
CA GLY A 2 19.77 3.12 5.36
C GLY A 2 18.36 3.60 5.02
N ARG A 3 17.77 3.03 3.96
CA ARG A 3 16.35 3.24 3.62
C ARG A 3 15.50 2.72 4.79
N ARG A 4 14.84 3.63 5.50
CA ARG A 4 13.89 3.29 6.59
C ARG A 4 12.54 2.81 6.09
N SER A 5 12.32 2.87 4.78
CA SER A 5 11.12 2.39 4.10
C SER A 5 11.44 1.16 3.28
N PHE A 6 10.63 0.13 3.42
CA PHE A 6 10.74 -1.09 2.60
C PHE A 6 9.35 -1.68 2.36
N THR A 7 9.16 -2.18 1.14
CA THR A 7 7.97 -2.92 0.73
C THR A 7 8.15 -4.37 1.19
N THR A 8 7.18 -4.90 1.94
CA THR A 8 7.21 -6.27 2.45
C THR A 8 6.56 -7.25 1.49
N SER A 9 5.49 -6.84 0.82
CA SER A 9 4.72 -7.72 -0.06
C SER A 9 3.96 -6.89 -1.10
N VAL A 10 3.78 -7.46 -2.28
CA VAL A 10 2.98 -6.87 -3.36
C VAL A 10 2.03 -7.95 -3.89
N ALA A 11 0.75 -7.62 -4.01
CA ALA A 11 -0.27 -8.51 -4.53
C ALA A 11 -1.27 -7.73 -5.40
N TYR A 12 -1.80 -8.38 -6.43
CA TYR A 12 -2.88 -7.81 -7.23
C TYR A 12 -4.23 -8.07 -6.57
N GLY A 13 -4.99 -7.00 -6.30
CA GLY A 13 -6.35 -7.10 -5.78
C GLY A 13 -7.35 -7.11 -6.92
N PRO A 14 -7.86 -8.28 -7.38
CA PRO A 14 -8.74 -8.36 -8.55
C PRO A 14 -10.03 -7.56 -8.38
N THR A 15 -10.55 -7.46 -7.15
CA THR A 15 -11.78 -6.69 -6.88
C THR A 15 -11.58 -5.18 -6.94
N ILE A 16 -10.38 -4.69 -6.62
CA ILE A 16 -10.03 -3.26 -6.67
C ILE A 16 -9.44 -2.90 -8.05
N GLY A 17 -8.98 -3.89 -8.81
CA GLY A 17 -8.34 -3.70 -10.11
C GLY A 17 -6.98 -3.01 -10.01
N LYS A 18 -6.30 -3.12 -8.85
CA LYS A 18 -5.05 -2.41 -8.56
C LYS A 18 -4.00 -3.35 -7.97
N ASN A 19 -2.74 -3.06 -8.25
CA ASN A 19 -1.61 -3.63 -7.52
C ASN A 19 -1.52 -2.97 -6.15
N ILE A 20 -1.51 -3.79 -5.10
CA ILE A 20 -1.48 -3.37 -3.70
C ILE A 20 -0.14 -3.78 -3.12
N ALA A 21 0.56 -2.82 -2.52
CA ALA A 21 1.82 -3.04 -1.85
C ALA A 21 1.68 -2.76 -0.36
N LEU A 22 2.16 -3.68 0.48
CA LEU A 22 2.35 -3.46 1.90
C LEU A 22 3.78 -2.95 2.11
N ALA A 23 3.90 -1.82 2.79
CA ALA A 23 5.19 -1.20 3.05
C ALA A 23 5.24 -0.57 4.44
N TYR A 24 6.41 -0.64 5.05
CA TYR A 24 6.72 0.17 6.22
C TYR A 24 7.25 1.52 5.77
N LEU A 25 6.61 2.59 6.25
CA LEU A 25 6.99 3.96 5.96
C LEU A 25 7.32 4.69 7.27
N PRO A 26 8.30 5.59 7.29
CA PRO A 26 8.47 6.49 8.43
C PRO A 26 7.20 7.33 8.62
N TRP A 27 6.85 7.57 9.89
CA TRP A 27 5.68 8.36 10.30
C TRP A 27 5.37 9.61 9.43
N PRO A 28 6.33 10.50 9.10
CA PRO A 28 6.05 11.68 8.29
C PRO A 28 5.56 11.39 6.85
N TYR A 29 5.77 10.17 6.35
CA TYR A 29 5.34 9.75 5.01
C TYR A 29 4.09 8.84 5.03
N ALA A 30 3.68 8.36 6.21
CA ALA A 30 2.50 7.53 6.39
C ALA A 30 1.23 8.40 6.44
N GLN A 31 0.90 9.02 5.30
CA GLN A 31 -0.27 9.88 5.12
C GLN A 31 -1.07 9.38 3.93
N GLU A 32 -2.39 9.21 4.09
CA GLU A 32 -3.27 8.81 2.98
C GLU A 32 -3.24 9.83 1.84
N GLY A 33 -3.29 9.34 0.60
CA GLY A 33 -3.18 10.16 -0.60
C GLY A 33 -1.76 10.66 -0.91
N ARG A 34 -0.78 10.37 -0.05
CA ARG A 34 0.62 10.71 -0.30
C ARG A 34 1.13 9.92 -1.50
N LYS A 35 1.65 10.64 -2.50
CA LYS A 35 2.36 10.04 -3.63
C LYS A 35 3.80 9.74 -3.25
N LEU A 36 4.22 8.51 -3.52
CA LEU A 36 5.56 8.00 -3.29
C LEU A 36 6.04 7.25 -4.53
N GLN A 37 7.28 6.79 -4.47
CA GLN A 37 7.91 6.02 -5.53
C GLN A 37 8.36 4.69 -4.94
N VAL A 38 7.96 3.59 -5.60
CA VAL A 38 8.40 2.24 -5.25
C VAL A 38 9.30 1.74 -6.36
N GLU A 39 10.42 1.15 -5.97
CA GLU A 39 11.34 0.50 -6.88
C GLU A 39 10.97 -0.99 -6.96
N TYR A 40 10.69 -1.47 -8.16
CA TYR A 40 10.33 -2.85 -8.44
C TYR A 40 11.13 -3.32 -9.66
N PHE A 41 11.96 -4.35 -9.48
CA PHE A 41 12.90 -4.85 -10.51
C PHE A 41 13.81 -3.78 -11.14
N GLY A 42 14.23 -2.77 -10.35
CA GLY A 42 15.11 -1.69 -10.82
C GLY A 42 14.39 -0.57 -11.56
N GLU A 43 13.07 -0.69 -11.74
CA GLU A 43 12.23 0.38 -12.29
C GLU A 43 11.46 1.08 -11.17
N THR A 44 11.24 2.38 -11.34
CA THR A 44 10.53 3.21 -10.36
C THR A 44 9.09 3.41 -10.80
N TYR A 45 8.15 2.98 -9.97
CA TYR A 45 6.73 3.11 -10.21
C TYR A 45 6.11 4.14 -9.24
N PRO A 46 5.25 5.05 -9.73
CA PRO A 46 4.51 5.94 -8.86
C PRO A 46 3.46 5.14 -8.09
N VAL A 47 3.41 5.35 -6.78
CA VAL A 47 2.42 4.73 -5.89
C VAL A 47 1.76 5.78 -5.03
N GLU A 48 0.60 5.44 -4.48
CA GLU A 48 -0.14 6.28 -3.55
C GLU A 48 -0.41 5.49 -2.26
N VAL A 49 -0.24 6.15 -1.12
CA VAL A 49 -0.59 5.57 0.17
C VAL A 49 -2.12 5.51 0.27
N ALA A 50 -2.67 4.34 -0.02
CA ALA A 50 -4.11 4.12 -0.03
C ALA A 50 -4.71 3.93 1.39
N GLY A 51 -3.89 3.58 2.38
CA GLY A 51 -4.31 3.39 3.77
C GLY A 51 -3.12 3.29 4.72
N VAL A 52 -3.29 3.76 5.95
CA VAL A 52 -2.27 3.69 7.00
C VAL A 52 -2.83 2.89 8.19
N GLY A 53 -2.07 1.88 8.64
CA GLY A 53 -2.48 1.01 9.74
C GLY A 53 -3.53 -0.04 9.33
N TYR A 54 -4.49 -0.33 10.22
CA TYR A 54 -5.55 -1.33 10.01
C TYR A 54 -6.74 -0.75 9.22
N LYS A 55 -6.45 -0.10 8.08
CA LYS A 55 -7.48 0.33 7.15
C LYS A 55 -7.53 -0.64 5.97
N PRO A 56 -8.56 -1.51 5.89
CA PRO A 56 -8.66 -2.45 4.80
C PRO A 56 -9.00 -1.70 3.50
N LEU A 57 -8.22 -1.95 2.45
CA LEU A 57 -8.49 -1.40 1.12
C LEU A 57 -9.68 -2.10 0.45
N TYR A 58 -9.94 -3.34 0.85
CA TYR A 58 -11.08 -4.13 0.41
C TYR A 58 -12.14 -4.15 1.51
N ASP A 59 -13.37 -3.80 1.15
CA ASP A 59 -14.53 -3.80 2.05
C ASP A 59 -14.34 -2.99 3.36
N PRO A 60 -14.13 -1.66 3.26
CA PRO A 60 -13.94 -0.80 4.43
C PRO A 60 -15.14 -0.78 5.38
N GLU A 61 -16.34 -1.07 4.86
CA GLU A 61 -17.59 -1.14 5.63
C GLU A 61 -17.91 -2.55 6.15
N ASN A 62 -17.05 -3.54 5.85
CA ASN A 62 -17.21 -4.95 6.25
C ASN A 62 -18.60 -5.52 5.90
N LEU A 63 -19.12 -5.14 4.74
CA LEU A 63 -20.46 -5.50 4.25
C LEU A 63 -20.51 -6.90 3.63
N LYS A 64 -19.35 -7.53 3.40
CA LYS A 64 -19.24 -8.90 2.89
C LYS A 64 -18.55 -9.80 3.91
N PRO A 65 -19.15 -10.05 5.09
CA PRO A 65 -18.70 -11.11 5.95
C PRO A 65 -18.79 -12.44 5.18
N ARG A 66 -17.74 -13.25 5.23
CA ARG A 66 -17.71 -14.57 4.60
C ARG A 66 -18.95 -15.36 5.07
N SER A 67 -19.81 -15.77 4.14
CA SER A 67 -20.85 -16.79 4.39
C SER A 67 -20.23 -18.17 4.56
#